data_AF-A0A8C2LEP1-F1
#
_entry.id   AF-A0A8C2LEP1-F1
#
_cell.length_a   1.000
_cell.length_b   1.000
_cell.length_c   1.000
_cell.angle_alpha   90.00
_cell.angle_beta   90.00
_cell.angle_gamma   90.00
#
_symmetry.space_group_name_H-M   'P 1'
#
loop_
_entity.id
_entity.type
_entity.pdbx_description
1 polymer ?
#
loop_
_entity_poly.entity_id
_entity_poly.type
_entity_poly.pdbx_seq_one_letter_code
_entity_poly.pdbx_strand_id
1 'polypeptide(L)' 'MRSHSCLPVFLLLVMIMPKGKAGVVPGEKQCILLKGRCKDIACTSTDDTIGECNDEKKCCRKWWVFFPYPTPVPKGKSP' A
#
# COMPACT_ATOMS: atom_id res chain seq x y z
N MET A 1 44.07 -15.63 6.93
CA MET A 1 42.86 -15.68 6.07
C MET A 1 42.19 -14.32 6.16
N ARG A 2 42.22 -13.53 5.08
CA ARG A 2 41.76 -12.13 5.10
C ARG A 2 40.25 -12.16 4.87
N SER A 3 39.47 -11.93 5.91
CA SER A 3 38.01 -11.88 5.83
C SER A 3 37.64 -10.67 4.98
N HIS A 4 37.35 -10.88 3.70
CA HIS A 4 36.84 -9.82 2.84
C HIS A 4 35.43 -9.47 3.35
N SER A 5 35.31 -8.30 3.96
CA SER A 5 34.03 -7.79 4.46
C SER A 5 33.12 -7.55 3.27
N CYS A 6 32.10 -8.40 3.08
CA CYS A 6 31.08 -8.25 2.05
C CYS A 6 30.01 -7.20 2.42
N LEU A 7 30.12 -6.59 3.60
CA LEU A 7 29.21 -5.57 4.12
C LEU A 7 28.90 -4.42 3.12
N PRO A 8 29.88 -3.81 2.43
CA PRO A 8 29.60 -2.72 1.49
C PRO A 8 28.80 -3.19 0.26
N VAL A 9 28.98 -4.43 -0.18
CA VAL A 9 28.22 -5.02 -1.30
C VAL A 9 26.76 -5.21 -0.90
N PHE A 10 26.51 -5.67 0.33
CA PHE A 10 25.16 -5.79 0.87
C PHE A 10 24.45 -4.44 0.99
N LEU A 11 25.16 -3.42 1.48
CA LEU A 11 24.61 -2.06 1.60
C LEU A 11 24.23 -1.47 0.23
N LEU A 12 25.05 -1.70 -0.79
CA LEU A 12 24.74 -1.29 -2.16
C LEU A 12 23.49 -1.98 -2.70
N LEU A 13 23.34 -3.28 -2.47
CA LEU A 13 22.17 -4.04 -2.93
C LEU A 13 20.86 -3.49 -2.32
N VAL A 14 20.86 -3.15 -1.03
CA VAL A 14 19.67 -2.59 -0.36
C VAL A 14 19.29 -1.22 -0.93
N MET A 15 20.25 -0.38 -1.29
CA MET A 15 19.97 0.94 -1.88
C MET A 15 19.44 0.86 -3.32
N ILE A 16 19.77 -0.20 -4.06
CA ILE A 16 19.36 -0.37 -5.46
C ILE A 16 17.98 -1.06 -5.56
N MET A 17 17.45 -1.62 -4.47
CA MET A 17 16.14 -2.27 -4.49
C MET A 17 15.06 -1.27 -4.91
N PRO A 18 14.38 -1.49 -6.05
CA PRO A 18 13.30 -0.60 -6.47
C PRO A 18 12.22 -0.61 -5.40
N LYS A 19 11.65 0.56 -5.13
CA LYS A 19 10.49 0.69 -4.23
C LYS A 19 9.43 -0.30 -4.70
N GLY A 20 9.20 -1.35 -3.91
CA GLY A 20 8.36 -2.48 -4.31
C GLY A 20 7.00 -1.98 -4.76
N LYS A 21 6.73 -2.10 -6.06
CA LYS A 21 5.42 -1.76 -6.65
C LYS A 21 4.43 -2.81 -6.15
N ALA A 22 3.25 -2.36 -5.75
CA ALA A 22 2.22 -3.19 -5.13
C ALA A 22 1.86 -4.41 -6.01
N GLY A 23 2.18 -5.61 -5.53
CA GLY A 23 1.56 -6.91 -5.87
C GLY A 23 1.51 -7.36 -7.35
N VAL A 24 1.16 -8.63 -7.54
CA VAL A 24 0.82 -9.19 -8.87
C VAL A 24 -0.45 -8.53 -9.47
N VAL A 25 -1.22 -7.84 -8.63
CA VAL A 25 -2.48 -7.19 -9.00
C VAL A 25 -2.22 -5.70 -9.26
N PRO A 26 -2.62 -5.15 -10.42
CA PRO A 26 -2.56 -3.72 -10.68
C PRO A 26 -3.16 -2.89 -9.53
N GLY A 27 -2.46 -1.85 -9.07
CA GLY A 27 -2.88 -1.03 -7.93
C GLY A 27 -4.30 -0.47 -8.08
N GLU A 28 -4.72 -0.14 -9.29
CA GLU A 28 -6.10 0.25 -9.61
C GLU A 28 -7.13 -0.84 -9.29
N LYS A 29 -6.87 -2.10 -9.67
CA LYS A 29 -7.78 -3.22 -9.39
C LYS A 29 -7.88 -3.47 -7.88
N GLN A 30 -6.76 -3.39 -7.17
CA GLN A 30 -6.76 -3.47 -5.71
C GLN A 30 -7.53 -2.32 -5.08
N CYS A 31 -7.40 -1.10 -5.60
CA CYS A 31 -8.16 0.06 -5.14
C CYS A 31 -9.67 -0.14 -5.27
N ILE A 32 -10.13 -0.64 -6.42
CA ILE A 32 -11.55 -0.91 -6.69
C ILE A 32 -12.09 -2.00 -5.75
N LEU A 33 -11.32 -3.08 -5.51
CA LEU A 33 -11.68 -4.14 -4.57
C LEU A 33 -11.87 -3.62 -3.14
N LEU A 34 -11.10 -2.61 -2.74
CA LEU A 34 -11.21 -1.94 -1.44
C LEU A 34 -12.31 -0.87 -1.40
N LYS A 35 -13.18 -0.80 -2.42
CA LYS A 35 -14.20 0.23 -2.62
C LYS A 35 -13.62 1.66 -2.65
N GLY A 36 -12.37 1.79 -3.09
CA GLY A 36 -11.72 3.07 -3.33
C GLY A 36 -11.89 3.57 -4.77
N ARG A 37 -11.42 4.79 -5.01
CA ARG A 37 -11.24 5.40 -6.33
C ARG A 37 -9.84 6.00 -6.44
N CYS A 38 -9.26 5.87 -7.63
CA CYS A 38 -8.00 6.52 -7.95
C CYS A 38 -8.22 8.02 -8.17
N LYS A 39 -7.46 8.86 -7.47
CA LYS A 39 -7.38 10.31 -7.68
C LYS A 39 -5.95 10.71 -7.99
N ASP A 40 -5.80 11.75 -8.80
CA ASP A 40 -4.50 12.32 -9.12
C ASP A 40 -3.93 13.05 -7.90
N ILE A 41 -2.63 12.86 -7.65
CA ILE A 41 -1.82 13.56 -6.63
C ILE A 41 -2.22 13.23 -5.17
N ALA A 42 -3.46 13.51 -4.76
CA ALA A 42 -3.92 13.38 -3.38
C ALA A 42 -5.42 13.10 -3.24
N CYS A 43 -5.80 12.57 -2.09
CA CYS A 43 -7.20 12.41 -1.69
C CYS A 43 -7.78 13.73 -1.15
N THR A 44 -9.11 13.88 -1.21
CA THR A 44 -9.80 15.04 -0.63
C THR A 44 -9.89 14.93 0.89
N SER A 45 -10.19 16.03 1.58
CA SER A 45 -10.32 16.06 3.06
C SER A 45 -11.38 15.10 3.62
N THR A 46 -12.36 14.70 2.82
CA THR A 46 -13.41 13.74 3.19
C THR A 46 -13.08 12.29 2.81
N ASP A 47 -11.89 12.04 2.27
CA ASP A 47 -11.44 10.73 1.81
C ASP A 47 -10.15 10.32 2.53
N ASP A 48 -10.07 9.06 2.96
CA ASP A 48 -8.84 8.43 3.47
C ASP A 48 -7.96 7.95 2.31
N THR A 49 -6.65 8.10 2.45
CA THR A 49 -5.67 7.49 1.54
C THR A 49 -5.39 6.06 1.98
N ILE A 50 -5.82 5.09 1.19
CA ILE A 50 -5.69 3.66 1.51
C ILE A 50 -4.60 2.95 0.70
N GLY A 51 -4.05 3.60 -0.33
CA GLY A 51 -2.96 3.06 -1.14
C GLY A 51 -2.61 3.91 -2.36
N GLU A 52 -1.97 3.29 -3.34
CA GLU A 52 -1.54 3.91 -4.59
C GLU A 52 -2.06 3.09 -5.77
N CYS A 53 -2.63 3.75 -6.78
CA CYS A 53 -3.10 3.08 -8.00
C CYS A 53 -1.97 2.94 -9.03
N ASN A 54 -1.14 3.98 -9.14
CA ASN A 54 0.09 4.03 -9.90
C ASN A 54 1.02 5.09 -9.26
N ASP A 55 2.13 5.43 -9.91
CA ASP A 55 3.10 6.42 -9.40
C ASP A 55 2.53 7.83 -9.18
N GLU A 56 1.49 8.19 -9.92
CA GLU A 56 0.92 9.54 -9.95
C GLU A 56 -0.42 9.62 -9.19
N LYS A 57 -1.11 8.50 -9.05
CA LYS A 57 -2.49 8.40 -8.55
C LYS A 57 -2.55 7.67 -7.23
N LYS A 58 -3.20 8.29 -6.24
CA LYS A 58 -3.49 7.70 -4.94
C LYS A 58 -4.83 6.98 -4.96
N CYS A 59 -4.94 5.90 -4.19
CA CYS A 59 -6.19 5.22 -3.94
C CYS A 59 -6.88 5.85 -2.74
N CYS A 60 -8.04 6.44 -2.98
CA CYS A 60 -8.82 7.20 -2.01
C CYS A 60 -10.12 6.49 -1.70
N ARG A 61 -10.53 6.50 -0.44
CA ARG A 61 -11.80 5.92 0.00
C ARG A 61 -12.56 6.93 0.82
N LYS A 62 -13.86 7.09 0.57
CA LYS A 62 -14.69 7.98 1.40
C LYS A 62 -14.61 7.59 2.86
N TRP A 63 -14.56 8.59 3.73
CA TRP A 63 -14.57 8.40 5.17
C TRP A 63 -15.68 7.47 5.63
N TRP A 64 -15.32 6.55 6.51
CA TRP A 64 -16.26 5.59 7.09
C TRP A 64 -17.41 6.26 7.84
N VAL A 65 -17.21 7.48 8.35
CA VAL A 65 -18.27 8.29 8.98
C VAL A 65 -19.39 8.61 7.99
N PHE A 66 -19.06 8.88 6.73
CA PHE A 66 -20.06 9.17 5.69
C PHE A 66 -20.58 7.90 5.00
N PHE A 67 -19.73 6.87 4.90
CA PHE A 67 -20.04 5.60 4.25
C PHE A 67 -19.50 4.44 5.08
N PRO A 68 -20.21 4.03 6.14
CA PRO A 68 -19.75 2.94 6.99
C PRO A 68 -19.65 1.67 6.15
N TYR A 69 -18.52 1.01 6.27
CA TYR A 69 -18.32 -0.30 5.66
C TYR A 69 -18.35 -1.35 6.75
N PRO A 70 -18.75 -2.59 6.41
CA PRO A 70 -18.67 -3.68 7.35
C PRO A 70 -17.19 -3.89 7.70
N THR A 71 -16.78 -3.39 8.87
CA THR A 71 -15.57 -3.87 9.53
C THR A 71 -15.80 -5.34 9.82
N PRO A 72 -14.94 -6.25 9.32
CA PRO A 72 -15.13 -7.67 9.58
C PRO A 72 -15.26 -7.89 11.08
N VAL A 73 -16.32 -8.60 11.49
CA VAL A 73 -16.53 -8.96 12.90
C VAL A 73 -15.23 -9.59 13.39
N PRO A 74 -14.66 -9.12 14.52
CA PRO A 74 -13.47 -9.74 15.08
C PRO A 74 -13.75 -11.23 15.17
N LYS A 75 -13.01 -12.06 14.42
CA LYS A 75 -13.08 -13.49 14.61
C LYS A 75 -12.50 -13.71 16.01
N GLY A 76 -13.39 -13.78 17.00
CA GLY A 76 -13.01 -14.17 18.35
C GLY A 76 -12.19 -15.45 18.21
N LYS A 77 -11.03 -15.49 18.88
CA LYS A 77 -10.30 -16.76 19.03
C LYS A 77 -11.35 -17.77 19.47
N SER A 78 -11.61 -18.76 18.60
CA SER A 78 -12.52 -19.85 18.91
C SER A 78 -12.12 -20.40 20.28
N PRO A 79 -13.08 -20.63 21.20
CA PRO A 79 -12.78 -21.21 22.51
C PRO A 79 -12.11 -22.59 22.36
#